data_AF-A0A4D4JG09-F1
#
_entry.id   AF-A0A4D4JG09-F1
#
_cell.length_a   1.000
_cell.length_b   1.000
_cell.length_c   1.000
_cell.angle_alpha   90.00
_cell.angle_beta   90.00
_cell.angle_gamma   90.00
#
_symmetry.space_group_name_H-M   'P 1'
#
loop_
_entity.id
_entity.type
_entity.pdbx_description
1 polymer ?
#
loop_
_entity_poly.entity_id
_entity_poly.type
_entity_poly.pdbx_seq_one_letter_code
_entity_poly.pdbx_strand_id
1 'polypeptide(L)' 'MERGSGKHGPRTDDELARELEGTLRGNRTSRAEEWRDPEPPADDDPDVRRAPGRPEEEAIQQREASEESE' A
#
# COMPACT_ATOMS: atom_id res chain seq x y z
N MET A 1 10.76 32.52 28.25
CA MET A 1 10.44 31.14 27.85
C MET A 1 11.54 30.66 26.94
N GLU A 2 12.38 29.75 27.42
CA GLU A 2 13.38 29.08 26.59
C GLU A 2 12.65 28.10 25.67
N ARG A 3 12.77 28.27 24.35
CA ARG A 3 12.31 27.25 23.39
C ARG A 3 13.30 26.09 23.52
N GLY A 4 12.84 24.94 24.00
CA GLY A 4 13.66 23.72 24.17
C GLY A 4 14.14 23.13 22.85
N SER A 5 14.94 23.88 22.09
CA SER A 5 15.63 23.42 20.90
C SER A 5 17.10 23.19 21.25
N GLY A 6 17.35 22.14 22.02
CA GLY A 6 18.68 21.54 22.10
C GLY A 6 18.87 20.60 20.91
N LYS A 7 20.01 20.67 20.21
CA LYS A 7 20.39 19.64 19.24
C LYS A 7 20.62 18.34 20.00
N HIS A 8 20.00 17.25 19.55
CA HIS A 8 20.33 15.92 20.03
C HIS A 8 21.74 15.53 19.53
N GLY A 9 22.41 14.66 20.28
CA GLY A 9 23.68 14.08 19.84
C GLY A 9 23.45 12.88 18.90
N PRO A 10 24.46 12.45 18.12
CA PRO A 10 24.29 11.43 17.08
C PRO A 10 23.66 10.13 17.59
N ARG A 11 24.05 9.67 18.78
CA ARG A 11 23.52 8.45 19.40
C ARG A 11 22.02 8.55 19.73
N THR A 12 21.59 9.71 20.20
CA THR A 12 20.18 9.96 20.52
C THR A 12 19.36 10.08 19.24
N ASP A 13 19.90 10.72 18.21
CA ASP A 13 19.27 10.76 16.88
C ASP A 13 19.09 9.34 16.31
N ASP A 14 20.11 8.49 16.42
CA ASP A 14 20.04 7.10 15.94
C ASP A 14 19.00 6.25 16.69
N GLU A 15 18.73 6.58 17.95
CA GLU A 15 17.71 5.92 18.78
C GLU A 15 16.30 6.38 18.37
N LEU A 16 16.09 7.69 18.25
CA LEU A 16 14.84 8.27 17.74
C LEU A 16 14.51 7.78 16.32
N ALA A 17 15.51 7.68 15.45
CA ALA A 17 15.32 7.17 14.09
C ALA A 17 14.84 5.71 14.10
N ARG A 18 15.36 4.87 15.00
CA ARG A 18 14.92 3.47 15.16
C ARG A 18 13.50 3.34 15.68
N GLU A 19 13.10 4.22 16.61
CA GLU A 19 11.71 4.28 17.08
C GLU A 19 10.74 4.62 15.93
N LEU A 20 11.14 5.55 15.07
CA LEU A 20 10.36 5.96 13.90
C LEU A 20 10.42 4.97 12.73
N GLU A 21 11.47 4.16 12.62
CA GLU A 21 11.63 3.24 11.49
C GLU A 21 10.45 2.25 11.36
N GLY A 22 9.94 1.75 12.48
CA GLY A 22 8.81 0.80 12.47
C GLY A 22 7.50 1.40 11.97
N THR A 23 7.26 2.70 12.17
CA THR A 23 6.07 3.39 11.65
C THR A 23 6.25 3.80 10.20
N LEU A 24 7.47 4.18 9.79
CA LEU A 24 7.78 4.63 8.43
C LEU A 24 7.88 3.47 7.43
N ARG A 25 8.49 2.35 7.83
CA ARG A 25 8.65 1.15 7.00
C ARG A 25 7.42 0.24 7.11
N GLY A 26 6.22 0.83 7.05
CA GLY A 26 4.96 0.09 7.09
C GLY A 26 4.99 -1.12 6.13
N ASN A 27 4.21 -2.16 6.42
CA ASN A 27 4.23 -3.48 5.76
C ASN A 27 3.73 -3.46 4.29
N ARG A 28 4.11 -2.45 3.52
CA ARG A 28 3.71 -2.19 2.15
C ARG A 28 4.94 -1.80 1.34
N THR A 29 4.82 -1.98 0.03
CA THR A 29 5.92 -1.75 -0.92
C THR A 29 6.36 -0.29 -0.86
N SER A 30 7.57 0.01 -1.32
CA SER A 30 8.08 1.39 -1.33
C SER A 30 7.10 2.31 -2.07
N ARG A 31 7.04 3.61 -1.76
CA ARG A 31 6.18 4.54 -2.51
C ARG A 31 6.40 4.51 -4.03
N ALA A 32 7.62 4.18 -4.47
CA ALA A 32 7.96 4.00 -5.88
C ALA A 32 7.41 2.69 -6.49
N GLU A 33 7.01 1.73 -5.67
CA GLU A 33 6.42 0.44 -6.06
C GLU A 33 4.90 0.39 -5.82
N GLU A 34 4.35 1.36 -5.08
CA GLU A 34 2.93 1.50 -4.77
C GLU A 34 2.03 1.49 -6.02
N TRP A 35 2.49 2.07 -7.14
CA TRP A 35 1.72 2.08 -8.39
C TRP A 35 1.51 0.67 -9.00
N ARG A 36 2.28 -0.34 -8.58
CA ARG A 36 2.11 -1.74 -8.99
C ARG A 36 1.28 -2.54 -7.99
N ASP A 37 1.03 -2.01 -6.80
CA ASP A 37 0.26 -2.70 -5.76
C ASP A 37 -1.23 -2.56 -6.07
N PRO A 38 -1.98 -3.67 -6.17
CA PRO A 38 -3.40 -3.58 -6.51
C PRO A 38 -4.19 -3.04 -5.32
N GLU A 39 -5.09 -2.09 -5.57
CA GLU A 39 -5.92 -1.47 -4.54
C GLU A 39 -6.72 -2.52 -3.74
N PRO A 40 -7.02 -2.25 -2.45
CA PRO A 40 -7.89 -3.11 -1.65
C PRO A 40 -9.34 -3.02 -2.16
N PRO A 41 -10.15 -4.07 -1.95
CA PRO A 41 -11.57 -4.05 -2.34
C PRO A 41 -12.33 -2.95 -1.60
N ALA A 42 -13.30 -2.34 -2.29
CA ALA A 42 -14.23 -1.38 -1.72
C ALA A 42 -15.24 -2.08 -0.79
N ASP A 43 -15.89 -1.32 0.09
CA ASP A 43 -16.86 -1.87 1.05
C ASP A 43 -18.12 -2.46 0.37
N ASP A 44 -18.42 -2.04 -0.85
CA ASP A 44 -19.53 -2.50 -1.69
C ASP A 44 -19.12 -3.56 -2.72
N ASP A 45 -17.84 -3.93 -2.79
CA ASP A 45 -17.39 -5.00 -3.68
C ASP A 45 -17.98 -6.35 -3.25
N PRO A 46 -18.40 -7.19 -4.22
CA PRO A 46 -18.82 -8.55 -3.90
C PRO A 46 -17.66 -9.34 -3.31
N ASP A 47 -17.94 -10.21 -2.33
CA ASP A 47 -16.94 -11.04 -1.65
C ASP A 47 -16.37 -12.12 -2.60
N VAL A 48 -15.43 -11.69 -3.46
CA VAL A 48 -14.71 -12.54 -4.39
C VAL A 48 -13.40 -13.00 -3.75
N ARG A 49 -13.18 -14.32 -3.73
CA ARG A 49 -11.92 -14.89 -3.22
C ARG A 49 -10.77 -14.39 -4.09
N ARG A 50 -9.98 -13.45 -3.57
CA ARG A 50 -8.75 -12.97 -4.22
C ARG A 50 -7.75 -14.13 -4.26
N ALA A 51 -7.64 -14.80 -5.40
CA ALA A 51 -6.62 -15.81 -5.61
C ALA A 51 -5.24 -15.12 -5.59
N PRO A 52 -4.24 -15.63 -4.85
CA PRO A 52 -2.92 -15.04 -4.87
C PRO A 52 -2.31 -15.23 -6.26
N GLY A 53 -2.29 -14.16 -7.06
CA GLY A 53 -1.62 -14.12 -8.37
C GLY A 53 -2.51 -14.19 -9.61
N ARG A 54 -3.82 -13.89 -9.55
CA ARG A 54 -4.62 -13.73 -10.77
C ARG A 54 -4.49 -12.29 -11.30
N PRO A 55 -3.95 -12.07 -12.52
CA PRO A 55 -4.09 -10.76 -13.16
C PRO A 55 -5.57 -10.55 -13.46
N GLU A 56 -6.12 -9.45 -12.97
CA GLU A 56 -7.52 -9.03 -13.03
C GLU A 56 -8.03 -8.76 -14.47
N GLU A 57 -7.41 -9.32 -15.50
CA GLU A 57 -7.60 -8.91 -16.91
C GLU A 57 -8.52 -9.85 -17.73
N GLU A 58 -8.88 -11.02 -17.20
CA GLU A 58 -9.82 -11.95 -17.89
C GLU A 58 -11.28 -11.82 -17.45
N ALA A 59 -11.57 -11.13 -16.35
CA ALA A 59 -12.95 -10.98 -15.85
C ALA A 59 -13.75 -9.91 -16.61
N ILE A 60 -13.05 -8.92 -17.18
CA ILE A 60 -13.67 -7.83 -17.94
C ILE A 60 -13.99 -8.30 -19.38
N GLN A 61 -13.12 -9.10 -19.99
CA GLN A 61 -13.29 -9.59 -21.38
C GLN A 61 -14.47 -10.57 -21.55
N GLN A 62 -14.83 -11.32 -20.51
CA GLN A 62 -15.96 -12.26 -20.60
C GLN A 62 -17.34 -11.59 -20.58
N ARG A 63 -17.45 -10.35 -20.08
CA ARG A 63 -18.70 -9.57 -20.23
C ARG A 63 -18.86 -9.03 -21.64
N GLU A 64 -17.78 -8.53 -22.24
CA GLU A 64 -17.84 -7.93 -23.58
C GLU A 64 -18.05 -8.99 -24.69
N ALA A 65 -17.49 -10.20 -24.53
CA ALA A 65 -17.74 -11.31 -25.46
C ALA A 65 -19.18 -11.84 -25.43
N SER A 66 -19.94 -11.56 -24.35
CA SER A 66 -21.36 -11.91 -24.26
C SER A 66 -22.27 -10.82 -24.81
N GLU A 67 -21.77 -9.59 -24.99
CA GLU A 67 -22.51 -8.45 -25.54
C GLU A 67 -22.34 -8.34 -27.07
N GLU A 68 -21.23 -8.84 -27.63
CA GLU A 68 -21.06 -9.10 -29.07
C GLU A 68 -21.58 -10.50 -29.48
N SER A 69 -22.76 -10.92 -29.00
CA SER A 69 -23.41 -12.15 -29.49
C SER A 69 -24.94 -12.05 -29.51
N GLU A 70 -25.47 -10.82 -29.46
CA GLU A 70 -26.91 -10.53 -29.64
C GLU A 70 -27.16 -9.71 -30.92
#